data_AF-A0A369PYP4-F1
#
_entry.id   AF-A0A369PYP4-F1
#
_cell.length_a   1.000
_cell.length_b   1.000
_cell.length_c   1.000
_cell.angle_alpha   90.00
_cell.angle_beta   90.00
_cell.angle_gamma   90.00
#
_symmetry.space_group_name_H-M   'P 1'
#
loop_
_entity.id
_entity.type
_entity.pdbx_description
1 polymer ?
#
loop_
_entity_poly.entity_id
_entity_poly.type
_entity_poly.pdbx_seq_one_letter_code
_entity_poly.pdbx_strand_id
1 'polypeptide(L)'
;MKQEPTVSEETSFRYLKEKDINNPHFQIVCFFCDENHIESFRFGMIDLIKTACSDQHFGKRESYYYNQQQFVKLLELAYILKDSKEDLKLNADHPLYRFSDHPFELYTELKNKPFPALHFRTLSGTELNDVRIFLEELFNFKSLDDWRAILDSLLYCTKGDVKLDDIYDEKVYETVLIREYIEKTIEAMGLVCETKSLPYIKLHHAGDFKFEDEEEEAALMVNPIPLMRFTEKNFPAVINFIADVIEPEKIYCLNHRSDPDGKDHADLILVIPEKYPQTFEEIETIVKFAFLKHLHLSCTLFKSSFFHKMVSEGHIYFSMACNAESLVYDDGSKPLPALRLDSRTEKIEKTRQDFSTGLTKAKTFYTAAQTYRNENVILSAFMLHQAAELSLRALNRSLTTQDKTTHSIKALLKFTLRLTTELSLLMDNGSAEDERLLTIFEGAYLGYRYHEKYTIERADLDILFDRVKELHAIEEETFANWMDNYERLINTAQDEQ
;
A
#
# COMPACT_ATOMS: atom_id res chain seq x y z
N MET A 1 -6.70 30.61 -54.72
CA MET A 1 -6.75 30.69 -53.25
C MET A 1 -8.19 30.93 -52.83
N LYS A 2 -8.93 29.86 -52.51
CA LYS A 2 -10.17 29.98 -51.74
C LYS A 2 -9.76 29.87 -50.29
N GLN A 3 -9.93 30.94 -49.52
CA GLN A 3 -9.89 30.87 -48.06
C GLN A 3 -11.15 30.09 -47.64
N GLU A 4 -10.95 28.89 -47.10
CA GLU A 4 -11.99 28.24 -46.31
C GLU A 4 -12.09 28.98 -44.96
N PRO A 5 -13.30 29.31 -44.49
CA PRO A 5 -13.49 29.95 -43.21
C PRO A 5 -13.27 28.90 -42.11
N THR A 6 -12.25 29.11 -41.28
CA THR A 6 -12.09 28.45 -39.98
C THR A 6 -13.20 28.92 -39.04
N VAL A 7 -14.32 28.21 -39.06
CA VAL A 7 -15.32 28.29 -37.99
C VAL A 7 -14.74 27.51 -36.81
N SER A 8 -14.50 28.20 -35.70
CA SER A 8 -14.17 27.60 -34.41
C SER A 8 -15.36 26.75 -33.97
N GLU A 9 -15.24 25.43 -34.06
CA GLU A 9 -16.17 24.47 -33.46
C GLU A 9 -15.98 24.51 -31.94
N GLU A 10 -16.71 25.39 -31.25
CA GLU A 10 -16.65 25.49 -29.79
C GLU A 10 -17.48 24.34 -29.17
N THR A 11 -16.79 23.27 -28.76
CA THR A 11 -17.35 22.25 -27.86
C THR A 11 -17.00 22.60 -26.41
N SER A 12 -17.75 22.05 -25.43
CA SER A 12 -17.39 22.15 -24.00
C SER A 12 -16.22 21.22 -23.60
N PHE A 13 -15.62 20.54 -24.58
CA PHE A 13 -14.52 19.60 -24.40
C PHE A 13 -13.21 20.22 -24.88
N ARG A 14 -12.10 19.93 -24.18
CA ARG A 14 -10.79 20.50 -24.50
C ARG A 14 -10.17 19.85 -25.74
N TYR A 15 -10.40 18.55 -25.94
CA TYR A 15 -9.76 17.78 -27.01
C TYR A 15 -10.72 17.08 -27.97
N LEU A 16 -12.01 16.99 -27.64
CA LEU A 16 -13.02 16.39 -28.52
C LEU A 16 -13.74 17.43 -29.39
N LYS A 17 -13.81 17.15 -30.70
CA LYS A 17 -14.60 17.91 -31.69
C LYS A 17 -16.01 17.33 -31.82
N GLU A 18 -16.90 18.05 -32.51
CA GLU A 18 -18.30 17.62 -32.69
C GLU A 18 -18.41 16.22 -33.31
N LYS A 19 -17.56 15.90 -34.28
CA LYS A 19 -17.49 14.55 -34.87
C LYS A 19 -17.10 13.46 -33.88
N ASP A 20 -16.23 13.79 -32.91
CA ASP A 20 -15.73 12.84 -31.92
C ASP A 20 -16.80 12.59 -30.85
N ILE A 21 -17.57 13.64 -30.51
CA ILE A 21 -18.74 13.55 -29.62
C ILE A 21 -19.85 12.72 -30.25
N ASN A 22 -20.07 12.88 -31.56
CA ASN A 22 -21.09 12.12 -32.29
C ASN A 22 -20.69 10.67 -32.56
N ASN A 23 -19.40 10.33 -32.51
CA ASN A 23 -18.90 8.97 -32.72
C ASN A 23 -17.78 8.62 -31.71
N PRO A 24 -18.12 8.47 -30.42
CA PRO A 24 -17.13 8.26 -29.36
C PRO A 24 -16.41 6.91 -29.52
N HIS A 25 -17.09 5.86 -30.00
CA HIS A 25 -16.48 4.54 -30.21
C HIS A 25 -15.34 4.57 -31.23
N PHE A 26 -15.49 5.31 -32.33
CA PHE A 26 -14.40 5.51 -33.29
C PHE A 26 -13.19 6.15 -32.62
N GLN A 27 -13.43 7.18 -31.80
CA GLN A 27 -12.35 7.87 -31.13
C GLN A 27 -11.68 7.02 -30.04
N ILE A 28 -12.42 6.13 -29.37
CA ILE A 28 -11.88 5.15 -28.42
C ILE A 28 -10.98 4.12 -29.11
N VAL A 29 -11.38 3.63 -30.29
CA VAL A 29 -10.53 2.70 -31.07
C VAL A 29 -9.26 3.42 -31.55
N CYS A 30 -9.35 4.64 -32.08
CA CYS A 30 -8.16 5.43 -32.41
C CYS A 30 -7.23 5.59 -31.19
N PHE A 31 -7.81 5.86 -30.01
CA PHE A 31 -7.02 6.04 -28.79
C PHE A 31 -6.20 4.79 -28.45
N PHE A 32 -6.81 3.61 -28.40
CA PHE A 32 -6.12 2.39 -27.93
C PHE A 32 -5.40 1.60 -29.02
N CYS A 33 -5.87 1.66 -30.27
CA CYS A 33 -5.33 0.85 -31.36
C CYS A 33 -4.32 1.60 -32.24
N ASP A 34 -4.42 2.93 -32.33
CA ASP A 34 -3.51 3.73 -33.16
C ASP A 34 -2.55 4.60 -32.33
N GLU A 35 -3.06 5.26 -31.28
CA GLU A 35 -2.33 6.32 -30.57
C GLU A 35 -1.59 5.80 -29.32
N ASN A 36 -2.21 4.90 -28.54
CA ASN A 36 -1.76 4.57 -27.19
C ASN A 36 -1.91 3.08 -26.87
N HIS A 37 -0.77 2.35 -26.84
CA HIS A 37 -0.73 1.02 -26.23
C HIS A 37 -1.00 1.13 -24.72
N ILE A 38 -1.96 0.34 -24.21
CA ILE A 38 -2.53 0.49 -22.85
C ILE A 38 -1.47 0.50 -21.73
N GLU A 39 -0.52 -0.44 -21.73
CA GLU A 39 0.54 -0.48 -20.71
C GLU A 39 1.52 0.67 -20.84
N SER A 40 1.92 1.00 -22.08
CA SER A 40 2.87 2.08 -22.33
C SER A 40 2.31 3.42 -21.85
N PHE A 41 1.00 3.62 -22.08
CA PHE A 41 0.27 4.79 -21.61
C PHE A 41 0.12 4.78 -20.08
N ARG A 42 -0.21 3.64 -19.48
CA ARG A 42 -0.28 3.47 -18.02
C ARG A 42 1.04 3.83 -17.34
N PHE A 43 2.17 3.26 -17.81
CA PHE A 43 3.50 3.60 -17.29
C PHE A 43 3.80 5.10 -17.47
N GLY A 44 3.42 5.68 -18.61
CA GLY A 44 3.56 7.11 -18.87
C GLY A 44 2.78 8.00 -17.87
N MET A 45 1.59 7.57 -17.45
CA MET A 45 0.80 8.26 -16.41
C MET A 45 1.39 8.07 -15.02
N ILE A 46 1.92 6.89 -14.71
CA ILE A 46 2.61 6.63 -13.44
C ILE A 46 3.87 7.50 -13.32
N ASP A 47 4.68 7.59 -14.37
CA ASP A 47 5.89 8.43 -14.40
C ASP A 47 5.56 9.92 -14.20
N LEU A 48 4.46 10.39 -14.80
CA LEU A 48 3.93 11.75 -14.61
C LEU A 48 3.61 11.99 -13.12
N ILE A 49 2.84 11.10 -12.50
CA ILE A 49 2.44 11.23 -11.09
C ILE A 49 3.65 11.13 -10.16
N LYS A 50 4.53 10.15 -10.35
CA LYS A 50 5.76 9.97 -9.55
C LYS A 50 6.63 11.22 -9.57
N THR A 51 6.78 11.82 -10.76
CA THR A 51 7.57 13.04 -10.93
C THR A 51 6.89 14.26 -10.32
N ALA A 52 5.56 14.35 -10.39
CA ALA A 52 4.81 15.44 -9.76
C ALA A 52 4.87 15.38 -8.21
N CYS A 53 5.02 14.18 -7.64
CA CYS A 53 4.93 13.94 -6.20
C CYS A 53 6.29 13.74 -5.51
N SER A 54 7.40 13.91 -6.21
CA SER A 54 8.72 13.69 -5.62
C SER A 54 9.77 14.67 -6.15
N ASP A 55 10.90 14.76 -5.46
CA ASP A 55 12.07 15.53 -5.91
C ASP A 55 12.86 14.80 -7.02
N GLN A 56 12.40 13.62 -7.45
CA GLN A 56 13.04 12.77 -8.45
C GLN A 56 12.26 12.77 -9.77
N HIS A 57 12.98 12.50 -10.85
CA HIS A 57 12.42 12.49 -12.20
C HIS A 57 12.28 11.06 -12.74
N PHE A 58 11.11 10.73 -13.28
CA PHE A 58 10.78 9.39 -13.79
C PHE A 58 10.33 9.44 -15.25
N GLY A 59 10.83 8.55 -16.11
CA GLY A 59 10.44 8.51 -17.52
C GLY A 59 10.99 9.66 -18.37
N LYS A 60 10.31 9.98 -19.49
CA LYS A 60 10.73 11.02 -20.45
C LYS A 60 9.93 12.32 -20.24
N ARG A 61 10.60 13.43 -19.96
CA ARG A 61 9.95 14.77 -19.76
C ARG A 61 9.04 15.17 -20.92
N GLU A 62 9.48 14.88 -22.14
CA GLU A 62 8.77 15.23 -23.36
C GLU A 62 7.41 14.51 -23.48
N SER A 63 7.26 13.39 -22.78
CA SER A 63 6.05 12.56 -22.82
C SER A 63 4.98 13.02 -21.84
N TYR A 64 5.29 13.81 -20.80
CA TYR A 64 4.32 14.21 -19.78
C TYR A 64 3.15 15.02 -20.34
N TYR A 65 3.47 15.99 -21.19
CA TYR A 65 2.45 16.81 -21.83
C TYR A 65 1.54 15.95 -22.70
N TYR A 66 2.12 15.07 -23.52
CA TYR A 66 1.36 14.13 -24.34
C TYR A 66 0.46 13.22 -23.50
N ASN A 67 1.02 12.57 -22.47
CA ASN A 67 0.28 11.65 -21.60
C ASN A 67 -0.89 12.35 -20.90
N GLN A 68 -0.66 13.56 -20.39
CA GLN A 68 -1.71 14.36 -19.76
C GLN A 68 -2.83 14.70 -20.75
N GLN A 69 -2.49 15.18 -21.95
CA GLN A 69 -3.49 15.49 -22.98
C GLN A 69 -4.31 14.26 -23.40
N GLN A 70 -3.64 13.14 -23.62
CA GLN A 70 -4.28 11.88 -23.98
C GLN A 70 -5.22 11.40 -22.85
N PHE A 71 -4.81 11.54 -21.58
CA PHE A 71 -5.66 11.16 -20.46
C PHE A 71 -6.89 12.07 -20.33
N VAL A 72 -6.75 13.37 -20.55
CA VAL A 72 -7.91 14.28 -20.58
C VAL A 72 -8.86 13.90 -21.71
N LYS A 73 -8.35 13.61 -22.92
CA LYS A 73 -9.17 13.13 -24.04
C LYS A 73 -9.93 11.85 -23.68
N LEU A 74 -9.27 10.91 -22.99
CA LEU A 74 -9.89 9.68 -22.51
C LEU A 74 -10.99 9.93 -21.46
N LEU A 75 -10.75 10.85 -20.51
CA LEU A 75 -11.76 11.28 -19.53
C LEU A 75 -12.98 11.92 -20.19
N GLU A 76 -12.78 12.74 -21.23
CA GLU A 76 -13.88 13.38 -21.96
C GLU A 76 -14.75 12.34 -22.68
N LEU A 77 -14.14 11.30 -23.26
CA LEU A 77 -14.86 10.16 -23.85
C LEU A 77 -15.61 9.37 -22.76
N ALA A 78 -14.98 9.13 -21.62
CA ALA A 78 -15.60 8.48 -20.47
C ALA A 78 -16.83 9.25 -19.97
N TYR A 79 -16.75 10.58 -19.93
CA TYR A 79 -17.86 11.46 -19.54
C TYR A 79 -19.04 11.36 -20.51
N ILE A 80 -18.78 11.32 -21.83
CA ILE A 80 -19.81 11.12 -22.85
C ILE A 80 -20.50 9.75 -22.68
N LEU A 81 -19.73 8.70 -22.43
CA LEU A 81 -20.26 7.35 -22.24
C LEU A 81 -21.07 7.21 -20.95
N LYS A 82 -20.68 7.88 -19.88
CA LYS A 82 -21.43 7.90 -18.61
C LYS A 82 -22.90 8.27 -18.83
N ASP A 83 -23.16 9.28 -19.67
CA ASP A 83 -24.52 9.79 -19.92
C ASP A 83 -25.19 9.12 -21.13
N SER A 84 -24.52 8.17 -21.79
CA SER A 84 -25.08 7.45 -22.94
C SER A 84 -26.20 6.51 -22.50
N LYS A 85 -27.12 6.17 -23.41
CA LYS A 85 -28.15 5.12 -23.18
C LYS A 85 -27.67 3.71 -23.50
N GLU A 86 -26.39 3.55 -23.81
CA GLU A 86 -25.81 2.27 -24.22
C GLU A 86 -25.69 1.30 -23.04
N ASP A 87 -25.90 0.01 -23.29
CA ASP A 87 -25.62 -1.01 -22.28
C ASP A 87 -24.13 -1.33 -22.26
N LEU A 88 -23.46 -0.92 -21.19
CA LEU A 88 -22.02 -1.15 -20.97
C LEU A 88 -21.73 -2.43 -20.16
N LYS A 89 -22.74 -3.28 -19.94
CA LYS A 89 -22.57 -4.54 -19.24
C LYS A 89 -21.81 -5.57 -20.06
N LEU A 90 -21.03 -6.37 -19.35
CA LEU A 90 -20.46 -7.62 -19.83
C LEU A 90 -21.52 -8.73 -19.78
N ASN A 91 -21.51 -9.59 -20.80
CA ASN A 91 -22.26 -10.83 -20.73
C ASN A 91 -21.56 -11.83 -19.81
N ALA A 92 -22.33 -12.67 -19.13
CA ALA A 92 -21.80 -13.66 -18.18
C ALA A 92 -20.90 -14.74 -18.80
N ASP A 93 -20.94 -14.91 -20.12
CA ASP A 93 -20.09 -15.80 -20.91
C ASP A 93 -18.80 -15.11 -21.40
N HIS A 94 -18.63 -13.81 -21.15
CA HIS A 94 -17.42 -13.09 -21.54
C HIS A 94 -16.21 -13.53 -20.68
N PRO A 95 -15.01 -13.75 -21.27
CA PRO A 95 -13.81 -14.17 -20.54
C PRO A 95 -13.38 -13.24 -19.38
N LEU A 96 -13.74 -11.95 -19.47
CA LEU A 96 -13.46 -10.94 -18.46
C LEU A 96 -14.55 -10.76 -17.40
N TYR A 97 -15.67 -11.49 -17.49
CA TYR A 97 -16.71 -11.46 -16.47
C TYR A 97 -16.16 -11.97 -15.13
N ARG A 98 -16.63 -11.40 -14.02
CA ARG A 98 -16.23 -11.77 -12.64
C ARG A 98 -17.44 -12.24 -11.85
N PHE A 99 -17.29 -13.30 -11.06
CA PHE A 99 -18.36 -13.81 -10.18
C PHE A 99 -18.26 -13.25 -8.76
N SER A 100 -17.11 -12.65 -8.41
CA SER A 100 -16.85 -11.95 -7.17
C SER A 100 -16.48 -10.49 -7.43
N ASP A 101 -16.68 -9.62 -6.45
CA ASP A 101 -16.29 -8.20 -6.54
C ASP A 101 -14.77 -8.00 -6.51
N HIS A 102 -13.99 -9.06 -6.31
CA HIS A 102 -12.54 -8.98 -6.24
C HIS A 102 -11.93 -8.81 -7.63
N PRO A 103 -10.99 -7.86 -7.85
CA PRO A 103 -10.35 -7.64 -9.16
C PRO A 103 -9.61 -8.88 -9.67
N PHE A 104 -9.13 -9.71 -8.74
CA PHE A 104 -8.32 -10.91 -9.00
C PHE A 104 -9.10 -12.18 -8.65
N GLU A 105 -9.90 -12.69 -9.58
CA GLU A 105 -10.54 -14.02 -9.54
C GLU A 105 -9.91 -14.93 -10.62
N LEU A 106 -10.32 -16.21 -10.71
CA LEU A 106 -10.04 -17.05 -11.88
C LEU A 106 -10.51 -16.34 -13.15
N TYR A 107 -9.62 -16.20 -14.12
CA TYR A 107 -9.95 -15.62 -15.42
C TYR A 107 -9.46 -16.51 -16.55
N THR A 108 -10.12 -16.39 -17.69
CA THR A 108 -9.72 -17.09 -18.91
C THR A 108 -8.86 -16.15 -19.73
N GLU A 109 -7.58 -16.46 -19.89
CA GLU A 109 -6.70 -15.71 -20.78
C GLU A 109 -6.86 -16.24 -22.21
N LEU A 110 -7.20 -15.36 -23.14
CA LEU A 110 -7.23 -15.66 -24.57
C LEU A 110 -5.96 -15.09 -25.20
N LYS A 111 -5.18 -15.93 -25.88
CA LYS A 111 -3.99 -15.46 -26.61
C LYS A 111 -4.39 -14.50 -27.73
N ASN A 112 -3.51 -13.55 -28.02
CA ASN A 112 -3.57 -12.63 -29.18
C ASN A 112 -4.76 -11.64 -29.21
N LYS A 113 -5.44 -11.42 -28.08
CA LYS A 113 -6.40 -10.32 -27.93
C LYS A 113 -5.69 -8.96 -27.84
N PRO A 114 -6.30 -7.86 -28.31
CA PRO A 114 -5.76 -6.51 -28.15
C PRO A 114 -5.73 -6.05 -26.68
N PHE A 115 -6.56 -6.65 -25.82
CA PHE A 115 -6.59 -6.39 -24.38
C PHE A 115 -6.54 -7.70 -23.57
N PRO A 116 -5.34 -8.22 -23.27
CA PRO A 116 -5.15 -9.31 -22.32
C PRO A 116 -5.87 -9.10 -20.99
N ALA A 117 -6.35 -10.18 -20.37
CA ALA A 117 -7.08 -10.11 -19.10
C ALA A 117 -6.25 -9.49 -17.96
N LEU A 118 -4.92 -9.67 -18.03
CA LEU A 118 -3.93 -9.05 -17.16
C LEU A 118 -3.96 -7.51 -17.15
N HIS A 119 -4.52 -6.87 -18.17
CA HIS A 119 -4.65 -5.40 -18.18
C HIS A 119 -5.78 -4.89 -17.26
N PHE A 120 -6.67 -5.76 -16.78
CA PHE A 120 -7.82 -5.42 -15.94
C PHE A 120 -7.58 -5.89 -14.50
N ARG A 121 -6.84 -5.09 -13.74
CA ARG A 121 -6.27 -5.47 -12.43
C ARG A 121 -6.73 -4.57 -11.28
N THR A 122 -7.46 -3.50 -11.57
CA THR A 122 -7.84 -2.49 -10.59
C THR A 122 -9.35 -2.35 -10.44
N LEU A 123 -10.11 -2.53 -11.53
CA LEU A 123 -11.57 -2.56 -11.46
C LEU A 123 -12.05 -3.77 -10.64
N SER A 124 -12.93 -3.51 -9.67
CA SER A 124 -13.69 -4.55 -8.97
C SER A 124 -14.51 -5.39 -9.95
N GLY A 125 -14.91 -6.60 -9.54
CA GLY A 125 -15.74 -7.44 -10.39
C GLY A 125 -17.08 -6.80 -10.76
N THR A 126 -17.70 -6.05 -9.86
CA THR A 126 -18.88 -5.23 -10.18
C THR A 126 -18.59 -4.17 -11.23
N GLU A 127 -17.48 -3.45 -11.11
CA GLU A 127 -17.09 -2.40 -12.07
C GLU A 127 -16.69 -2.99 -13.42
N LEU A 128 -16.08 -4.18 -13.46
CA LEU A 128 -15.80 -4.91 -14.69
C LEU A 128 -17.09 -5.37 -15.37
N ASN A 129 -18.01 -5.96 -14.60
CA ASN A 129 -19.25 -6.49 -15.13
C ASN A 129 -20.19 -5.38 -15.64
N ASP A 130 -20.10 -4.18 -15.07
CA ASP A 130 -20.83 -3.00 -15.50
C ASP A 130 -19.97 -1.74 -15.33
N VAL A 131 -19.27 -1.36 -16.42
CA VAL A 131 -18.36 -0.21 -16.44
C VAL A 131 -19.07 1.09 -16.04
N ARG A 132 -20.38 1.19 -16.24
CA ARG A 132 -21.15 2.40 -15.86
C ARG A 132 -21.06 2.68 -14.36
N ILE A 133 -20.98 1.64 -13.53
CA ILE A 133 -20.82 1.78 -12.07
C ILE A 133 -19.57 2.60 -11.76
N PHE A 134 -18.43 2.25 -12.37
CA PHE A 134 -17.18 2.98 -12.20
C PHE A 134 -17.27 4.40 -12.76
N LEU A 135 -17.84 4.59 -13.95
CA LEU A 135 -17.95 5.93 -14.54
C LEU A 135 -18.79 6.87 -13.68
N GLU A 136 -19.87 6.37 -13.09
CA GLU A 136 -20.67 7.13 -12.12
C GLU A 136 -19.85 7.47 -10.87
N GLU A 137 -19.12 6.50 -10.31
CA GLU A 137 -18.23 6.72 -9.15
C GLU A 137 -17.15 7.78 -9.44
N LEU A 138 -16.46 7.65 -10.58
CA LEU A 138 -15.39 8.55 -11.04
C LEU A 138 -15.83 10.02 -11.06
N PHE A 139 -17.00 10.28 -11.64
CA PHE A 139 -17.52 11.64 -11.81
C PHE A 139 -18.36 12.14 -10.62
N ASN A 140 -18.70 11.25 -9.68
CA ASN A 140 -19.24 11.64 -8.37
C ASN A 140 -18.11 12.01 -7.39
N PHE A 141 -16.95 11.37 -7.52
CA PHE A 141 -15.76 11.69 -6.73
C PHE A 141 -15.22 13.08 -7.07
N LYS A 142 -15.08 13.40 -8.36
CA LYS A 142 -14.67 14.72 -8.86
C LYS A 142 -15.39 15.05 -10.16
N SER A 143 -15.74 16.32 -10.37
CA SER A 143 -16.33 16.74 -11.64
C SER A 143 -15.30 16.63 -12.79
N LEU A 144 -15.78 16.65 -14.05
CA LEU A 144 -14.87 16.63 -15.20
C LEU A 144 -13.87 17.80 -15.18
N ASP A 145 -14.31 18.98 -14.74
CA ASP A 145 -13.45 20.16 -14.64
C ASP A 145 -12.44 20.04 -13.50
N ASP A 146 -12.82 19.43 -12.38
CA ASP A 146 -11.90 19.15 -11.27
C ASP A 146 -10.83 18.12 -11.70
N TRP A 147 -11.22 17.05 -12.40
CA TRP A 147 -10.28 16.06 -12.94
C TRP A 147 -9.27 16.70 -13.90
N ARG A 148 -9.74 17.57 -14.79
CA ARG A 148 -8.88 18.34 -15.70
C ARG A 148 -7.91 19.23 -14.93
N ALA A 149 -8.39 19.93 -13.90
CA ALA A 149 -7.56 20.78 -13.05
C ALA A 149 -6.49 19.97 -12.30
N ILE A 150 -6.84 18.81 -11.75
CA ILE A 150 -5.90 17.87 -11.11
C ILE A 150 -4.78 17.49 -12.07
N LEU A 151 -5.12 17.10 -13.29
CA LEU A 151 -4.14 16.69 -14.31
C LEU A 151 -3.24 17.85 -14.74
N ASP A 152 -3.80 19.05 -14.86
CA ASP A 152 -3.03 20.27 -15.15
C ASP A 152 -2.06 20.57 -14.00
N SER A 153 -2.50 20.42 -12.74
CA SER A 153 -1.64 20.57 -11.55
C SER A 153 -0.51 19.55 -11.52
N LEU A 154 -0.80 18.27 -11.77
CA LEU A 154 0.21 17.21 -11.82
C LEU A 154 1.28 17.54 -12.88
N LEU A 155 0.85 17.93 -14.08
CA LEU A 155 1.75 18.34 -15.14
C LEU A 155 2.58 19.57 -14.75
N TYR A 156 1.96 20.57 -14.10
CA TYR A 156 2.67 21.75 -13.63
C TYR A 156 3.74 21.42 -12.59
N CYS A 157 3.44 20.54 -11.63
CA CYS A 157 4.37 20.10 -10.58
C CYS A 157 5.62 19.41 -11.14
N THR A 158 5.52 18.72 -12.30
CA THR A 158 6.68 18.06 -12.91
C THR A 158 7.83 19.00 -13.29
N LYS A 159 7.60 20.31 -13.31
CA LYS A 159 8.64 21.33 -13.55
C LYS A 159 9.54 21.58 -12.34
N GLY A 160 9.10 21.18 -11.13
CA GLY A 160 9.87 21.30 -9.89
C GLY A 160 9.82 22.67 -9.22
N ASP A 161 9.08 23.64 -9.78
CA ASP A 161 8.98 25.00 -9.23
C ASP A 161 8.01 25.11 -8.05
N VAL A 162 7.05 24.17 -7.94
CA VAL A 162 5.99 24.14 -6.92
C VAL A 162 5.70 22.67 -6.60
N LYS A 163 5.58 22.30 -5.32
CA LYS A 163 5.23 20.94 -4.91
C LYS A 163 3.72 20.76 -4.88
N LEU A 164 3.25 19.53 -5.04
CA LEU A 164 1.82 19.21 -4.98
C LEU A 164 1.21 19.63 -3.61
N ASP A 165 1.99 19.48 -2.54
CA ASP A 165 1.65 19.90 -1.17
C ASP A 165 1.43 21.41 -1.03
N ASP A 166 2.00 22.23 -1.93
CA ASP A 166 1.82 23.69 -1.93
C ASP A 166 0.55 24.12 -2.69
N ILE A 167 -0.05 23.23 -3.48
CA ILE A 167 -1.20 23.51 -4.37
C ILE A 167 -2.50 22.98 -3.75
N TYR A 168 -2.45 21.82 -3.11
CA TYR A 168 -3.60 21.18 -2.48
C TYR A 168 -3.45 21.16 -0.96
N ASP A 169 -4.27 21.94 -0.26
CA ASP A 169 -4.36 21.96 1.22
C ASP A 169 -5.04 20.67 1.78
N GLU A 170 -5.51 19.76 0.91
CA GLU A 170 -6.19 18.50 1.26
C GLU A 170 -5.34 17.23 0.99
N LYS A 171 -4.83 16.68 2.10
CA LYS A 171 -4.43 15.29 2.41
C LYS A 171 -4.29 14.28 1.24
N VAL A 172 -3.10 14.20 0.66
CA VAL A 172 -2.32 13.05 0.11
C VAL A 172 -3.04 11.76 -0.37
N TYR A 173 -3.95 11.19 0.40
CA TYR A 173 -4.82 10.09 -0.05
C TYR A 173 -5.68 10.47 -1.24
N GLU A 174 -5.99 11.75 -1.40
CA GLU A 174 -6.61 12.21 -2.64
C GLU A 174 -5.71 11.88 -3.84
N THR A 175 -4.39 12.00 -3.72
CA THR A 175 -3.42 11.61 -4.76
C THR A 175 -3.37 10.09 -5.01
N VAL A 176 -3.46 9.27 -3.95
CA VAL A 176 -3.53 7.80 -4.09
C VAL A 176 -4.81 7.39 -4.81
N LEU A 177 -5.96 7.97 -4.42
CA LEU A 177 -7.23 7.76 -5.11
C LEU A 177 -7.21 8.31 -6.54
N ILE A 178 -6.60 9.47 -6.77
CA ILE A 178 -6.41 10.03 -8.11
C ILE A 178 -5.68 9.03 -9.01
N ARG A 179 -4.60 8.40 -8.52
CA ARG A 179 -3.90 7.36 -9.27
C ARG A 179 -4.79 6.14 -9.53
N GLU A 180 -5.50 5.66 -8.53
CA GLU A 180 -6.41 4.52 -8.66
C GLU A 180 -7.51 4.80 -9.71
N TYR A 181 -8.17 5.95 -9.62
CA TYR A 181 -9.18 6.38 -10.59
C TYR A 181 -8.57 6.58 -11.98
N ILE A 182 -7.33 7.06 -12.10
CA ILE A 182 -6.63 7.14 -13.38
C ILE A 182 -6.47 5.74 -13.99
N GLU A 183 -5.99 4.78 -13.20
CA GLU A 183 -5.78 3.40 -13.67
C GLU A 183 -7.09 2.71 -14.01
N LYS A 184 -8.10 2.79 -13.14
CA LYS A 184 -9.45 2.29 -13.40
C LYS A 184 -10.09 2.93 -14.62
N THR A 185 -9.82 4.21 -14.92
CA THR A 185 -10.31 4.87 -16.16
C THR A 185 -9.67 4.26 -17.39
N ILE A 186 -8.36 3.99 -17.37
CA ILE A 186 -7.67 3.31 -18.48
C ILE A 186 -8.25 1.92 -18.70
N GLU A 187 -8.47 1.16 -17.62
CA GLU A 187 -9.07 -0.17 -17.67
C GLU A 187 -10.52 -0.13 -18.18
N ALA A 188 -11.36 0.73 -17.61
CA ALA A 188 -12.77 0.86 -17.96
C ALA A 188 -12.93 1.19 -19.45
N MET A 189 -12.15 2.15 -19.94
CA MET A 189 -12.21 2.57 -21.33
C MET A 189 -11.58 1.53 -22.27
N GLY A 190 -10.57 0.79 -21.82
CA GLY A 190 -10.04 -0.37 -22.54
C GLY A 190 -11.08 -1.49 -22.68
N LEU A 191 -11.86 -1.73 -21.62
CA LEU A 191 -12.93 -2.73 -21.63
C LEU A 191 -14.07 -2.33 -22.58
N VAL A 192 -14.45 -1.05 -22.56
CA VAL A 192 -15.41 -0.51 -23.55
C VAL A 192 -14.85 -0.63 -24.97
N CYS A 193 -13.55 -0.39 -25.16
CA CYS A 193 -12.90 -0.56 -26.45
C CYS A 193 -13.08 -2.00 -26.95
N GLU A 194 -12.73 -2.99 -26.13
CA GLU A 194 -12.84 -4.40 -26.50
C GLU A 194 -14.29 -4.83 -26.78
N THR A 195 -15.19 -4.48 -25.87
CA THR A 195 -16.53 -5.10 -25.81
C THR A 195 -17.59 -4.37 -26.64
N LYS A 196 -17.38 -3.08 -26.92
CA LYS A 196 -18.35 -2.23 -27.63
C LYS A 196 -17.73 -1.57 -28.86
N SER A 197 -16.62 -0.87 -28.69
CA SER A 197 -16.06 -0.03 -29.76
C SER A 197 -15.45 -0.83 -30.91
N LEU A 198 -14.69 -1.90 -30.63
CA LEU A 198 -14.15 -2.79 -31.66
C LEU A 198 -15.25 -3.48 -32.48
N PRO A 199 -16.29 -4.08 -31.87
CA PRO A 199 -17.45 -4.59 -32.61
C PRO A 199 -18.13 -3.52 -33.48
N TYR A 200 -18.34 -2.31 -32.95
CA TYR A 200 -18.92 -1.19 -33.70
C TYR A 200 -18.07 -0.82 -34.92
N ILE A 201 -16.75 -0.72 -34.77
CA ILE A 201 -15.84 -0.40 -35.87
C ILE A 201 -15.76 -1.52 -36.91
N LYS A 202 -15.75 -2.79 -36.49
CA LYS A 202 -15.82 -3.93 -37.41
C LYS A 202 -17.11 -3.92 -38.24
N LEU A 203 -18.22 -3.40 -37.71
CA LEU A 203 -19.50 -3.33 -38.41
C LEU A 203 -19.65 -2.10 -39.31
N HIS A 204 -19.17 -0.93 -38.87
CA HIS A 204 -19.46 0.36 -39.50
C HIS A 204 -18.26 1.02 -40.19
N HIS A 205 -17.04 0.60 -39.84
CA HIS A 205 -15.77 1.24 -40.21
C HIS A 205 -14.66 0.23 -40.55
N ALA A 206 -15.02 -0.96 -41.05
CA ALA A 206 -14.08 -2.06 -41.31
C ALA A 206 -12.92 -1.73 -42.27
N GLY A 207 -13.08 -0.70 -43.11
CA GLY A 207 -12.04 -0.23 -44.03
C GLY A 207 -11.00 0.72 -43.40
N ASP A 208 -11.30 1.26 -42.22
CA ASP A 208 -10.48 2.30 -41.57
C ASP A 208 -9.38 1.70 -40.67
N PHE A 209 -9.52 0.43 -40.26
CA PHE A 209 -8.60 -0.28 -39.37
C PHE A 209 -8.21 -1.65 -39.92
N LYS A 210 -6.98 -2.10 -39.63
CA LYS A 210 -6.52 -3.46 -39.92
C LYS A 210 -6.54 -4.28 -38.63
N PHE A 211 -7.36 -5.32 -38.59
CA PHE A 211 -7.37 -6.30 -37.51
C PHE A 211 -6.71 -7.59 -38.01
N GLU A 212 -5.76 -8.14 -37.24
CA GLU A 212 -5.21 -9.48 -37.50
C GLU A 212 -6.20 -10.54 -37.01
N ASP A 213 -6.27 -11.69 -37.69
CA ASP A 213 -7.14 -12.79 -37.29
C ASP A 213 -6.65 -13.40 -35.95
N GLU A 214 -7.51 -13.41 -34.94
CA GLU A 214 -7.20 -13.89 -33.59
C GLU A 214 -7.25 -15.42 -33.52
N GLU A 215 -6.16 -16.08 -33.14
CA GLU A 215 -6.17 -17.52 -32.80
C GLU A 215 -6.72 -17.72 -31.37
N GLU A 216 -7.87 -18.38 -31.24
CA GLU A 216 -8.52 -18.67 -29.96
C GLU A 216 -7.86 -19.86 -29.23
N GLU A 217 -6.73 -19.61 -28.55
CA GLU A 217 -6.20 -20.54 -27.54
C GLU A 217 -6.47 -19.97 -26.14
N ALA A 218 -7.35 -20.64 -25.39
CA ALA A 218 -7.78 -20.24 -24.06
C ALA A 218 -7.05 -21.04 -22.97
N ALA A 219 -6.51 -20.36 -21.96
CA ALA A 219 -5.95 -21.00 -20.78
C ALA A 219 -6.61 -20.45 -19.51
N LEU A 220 -7.04 -21.35 -18.62
CA LEU A 220 -7.46 -20.98 -17.27
C LEU A 220 -6.24 -20.55 -16.47
N MET A 221 -6.21 -19.28 -16.07
CA MET A 221 -5.17 -18.72 -15.24
C MET A 221 -5.72 -18.48 -13.83
N VAL A 222 -4.91 -18.77 -12.83
CA VAL A 222 -5.18 -18.40 -11.44
C VAL A 222 -4.26 -17.23 -11.14
N ASN A 223 -4.84 -16.10 -10.74
CA ASN A 223 -4.04 -15.04 -10.17
C ASN A 223 -3.57 -15.52 -8.78
N PRO A 224 -2.27 -15.72 -8.55
CA PRO A 224 -1.81 -16.60 -7.48
C PRO A 224 -1.92 -16.01 -6.06
N ILE A 225 -2.49 -14.82 -5.88
CA ILE A 225 -2.32 -14.06 -4.64
C ILE A 225 -3.64 -13.48 -4.14
N PRO A 226 -4.17 -14.00 -3.02
CA PRO A 226 -5.36 -13.44 -2.41
C PRO A 226 -5.00 -12.14 -1.69
N LEU A 227 -5.42 -10.99 -2.21
CA LEU A 227 -5.61 -9.75 -1.44
C LEU A 227 -6.80 -9.86 -0.45
N MET A 228 -7.39 -11.07 -0.30
CA MET A 228 -8.63 -11.43 0.38
C MET A 228 -8.70 -11.14 1.90
N ARG A 229 -7.74 -10.42 2.50
CA ARG A 229 -7.68 -10.25 3.95
C ARG A 229 -8.18 -8.91 4.48
N PHE A 230 -8.32 -7.88 3.64
CA PHE A 230 -8.57 -6.52 4.14
C PHE A 230 -10.05 -6.12 4.11
N THR A 231 -10.50 -5.45 5.17
CA THR A 231 -11.85 -4.89 5.31
C THR A 231 -11.95 -3.45 4.82
N GLU A 232 -10.84 -2.70 4.85
CA GLU A 232 -10.76 -1.33 4.40
C GLU A 232 -10.79 -1.26 2.85
N LYS A 233 -11.87 -0.69 2.29
CA LYS A 233 -12.20 -0.73 0.84
C LYS A 233 -11.01 -0.40 -0.09
N ASN A 234 -10.20 0.59 0.27
CA ASN A 234 -9.13 1.12 -0.59
C ASN A 234 -7.75 0.56 -0.24
N PHE A 235 -7.68 -0.40 0.69
CA PHE A 235 -6.42 -0.99 1.09
C PHE A 235 -5.74 -1.82 -0.01
N PRO A 236 -6.45 -2.60 -0.85
CA PRO A 236 -5.84 -3.26 -2.01
C PRO A 236 -5.09 -2.28 -2.93
N ALA A 237 -5.58 -1.04 -3.09
CA ALA A 237 -4.92 -0.02 -3.89
C ALA A 237 -3.55 0.41 -3.31
N VAL A 238 -3.39 0.37 -1.98
CA VAL A 238 -2.11 0.64 -1.30
C VAL A 238 -1.10 -0.47 -1.61
N ILE A 239 -1.53 -1.73 -1.56
CA ILE A 239 -0.66 -2.88 -1.91
C ILE A 239 -0.24 -2.80 -3.38
N ASN A 240 -1.19 -2.53 -4.28
CA ASN A 240 -0.90 -2.38 -5.70
C ASN A 240 0.04 -1.19 -5.97
N PHE A 241 -0.15 -0.06 -5.28
CA PHE A 241 0.77 1.08 -5.37
C PHE A 241 2.18 0.69 -4.92
N ILE A 242 2.33 0.02 -3.77
CA ILE A 242 3.63 -0.45 -3.29
C ILE A 242 4.25 -1.42 -4.30
N ALA A 243 3.47 -2.36 -4.84
CA ALA A 243 3.94 -3.32 -5.83
C ALA A 243 4.46 -2.63 -7.11
N ASP A 244 3.71 -1.68 -7.66
CA ASP A 244 4.07 -0.99 -8.90
C ASP A 244 5.20 0.04 -8.73
N VAL A 245 5.32 0.64 -7.54
CA VAL A 245 6.30 1.70 -7.31
C VAL A 245 7.62 1.15 -6.79
N ILE A 246 7.55 0.20 -5.85
CA ILE A 246 8.71 -0.36 -5.15
C ILE A 246 9.17 -1.66 -5.80
N GLU A 247 8.32 -2.34 -6.59
CA GLU A 247 8.65 -3.62 -7.24
C GLU A 247 9.32 -4.63 -6.27
N PRO A 248 8.73 -4.89 -5.08
CA PRO A 248 9.28 -5.85 -4.14
C PRO A 248 9.18 -7.28 -4.72
N GLU A 249 10.02 -8.20 -4.27
CA GLU A 249 9.88 -9.61 -4.64
C GLU A 249 8.60 -10.19 -4.02
N LYS A 250 8.31 -9.83 -2.76
CA LYS A 250 7.17 -10.31 -1.97
C LYS A 250 6.68 -9.24 -0.99
N ILE A 251 5.37 -9.24 -0.72
CA ILE A 251 4.76 -8.49 0.39
C ILE A 251 3.99 -9.47 1.28
N TYR A 252 4.27 -9.44 2.58
CA TYR A 252 3.49 -10.16 3.59
C TYR A 252 2.74 -9.16 4.47
N CYS A 253 1.57 -9.53 4.96
CA CYS A 253 0.76 -8.77 5.90
C CYS A 253 0.64 -9.50 7.24
N LEU A 254 1.00 -8.83 8.33
CA LEU A 254 1.03 -9.38 9.68
C LEU A 254 0.29 -8.55 10.69
N ASN A 255 -0.11 -9.22 11.77
CA ASN A 255 -0.86 -8.64 12.88
C ASN A 255 -2.11 -7.87 12.40
N HIS A 256 -2.68 -8.36 11.29
CA HIS A 256 -3.85 -7.79 10.66
C HIS A 256 -5.04 -7.95 11.60
N ARG A 257 -5.62 -6.81 11.99
CA ARG A 257 -6.87 -6.74 12.74
C ARG A 257 -7.70 -5.59 12.21
N SER A 258 -9.01 -5.77 12.19
CA SER A 258 -9.94 -4.70 11.87
C SER A 258 -10.52 -4.16 13.17
N ASP A 259 -10.50 -2.84 13.34
CA ASP A 259 -11.17 -2.20 14.47
C ASP A 259 -12.70 -2.17 14.26
N PRO A 260 -13.51 -1.81 15.28
CA PRO A 260 -14.97 -1.74 15.15
C PRO A 260 -15.47 -0.77 14.08
N ASP A 261 -14.65 0.19 13.66
CA ASP A 261 -14.96 1.17 12.63
C ASP A 261 -14.61 0.66 11.21
N GLY A 262 -14.09 -0.57 11.10
CA GLY A 262 -13.71 -1.21 9.84
C GLY A 262 -12.32 -0.82 9.33
N LYS A 263 -11.44 -0.33 10.21
CA LYS A 263 -10.07 0.10 9.88
C LYS A 263 -9.06 -1.02 10.11
N ASP A 264 -8.21 -1.32 9.14
CA ASP A 264 -7.28 -2.45 9.18
C ASP A 264 -5.89 -2.10 9.73
N HIS A 265 -5.57 -2.48 10.96
CA HIS A 265 -4.21 -2.35 11.51
C HIS A 265 -3.33 -3.52 11.09
N ALA A 266 -2.15 -3.27 10.50
CA ALA A 266 -1.22 -4.31 10.08
C ALA A 266 0.23 -3.82 9.95
N ASP A 267 1.20 -4.75 9.99
CA ASP A 267 2.57 -4.55 9.53
C ASP A 267 2.78 -5.22 8.17
N LEU A 268 3.22 -4.46 7.17
CA LEU A 268 3.60 -4.99 5.87
C LEU A 268 5.10 -5.31 5.84
N ILE A 269 5.45 -6.55 5.52
CA ILE A 269 6.84 -6.94 5.26
C ILE A 269 7.10 -6.90 3.77
N LEU A 270 8.01 -6.03 3.32
CA LEU A 270 8.45 -5.95 1.94
C LEU A 270 9.83 -6.61 1.78
N VAL A 271 9.91 -7.58 0.88
CA VAL A 271 11.17 -8.23 0.48
C VAL A 271 11.71 -7.51 -0.75
N ILE A 272 12.75 -6.68 -0.56
CA ILE A 272 13.30 -5.82 -1.61
C ILE A 272 14.38 -6.58 -2.39
N PRO A 273 14.37 -6.55 -3.74
CA PRO A 273 15.42 -7.14 -4.56
C PRO A 273 16.83 -6.66 -4.16
N GLU A 274 17.81 -7.54 -4.32
CA GLU A 274 19.19 -7.25 -3.91
C GLU A 274 19.75 -6.04 -4.66
N LYS A 275 19.49 -5.99 -5.97
CA LYS A 275 19.90 -4.91 -6.88
C LYS A 275 18.74 -3.94 -7.11
N TYR A 276 18.19 -3.38 -6.04
CA TYR A 276 17.21 -2.31 -6.13
C TYR A 276 17.92 -0.94 -6.17
N PRO A 277 17.57 -0.03 -7.10
CA PRO A 277 18.29 1.22 -7.30
C PRO A 277 18.17 2.20 -6.13
N GLN A 278 17.07 2.14 -5.37
CA GLN A 278 16.82 3.03 -4.25
C GLN A 278 17.29 2.45 -2.91
N THR A 279 17.63 3.34 -1.99
CA THR A 279 17.95 3.05 -0.59
C THR A 279 16.69 2.74 0.22
N PHE A 280 16.86 2.13 1.40
CA PHE A 280 15.72 1.88 2.30
C PHE A 280 15.07 3.17 2.80
N GLU A 281 15.82 4.25 2.97
CA GLU A 281 15.26 5.55 3.38
C GLU A 281 14.34 6.14 2.29
N GLU A 282 14.72 5.99 1.02
CA GLU A 282 13.90 6.40 -0.13
C GLU A 282 12.64 5.51 -0.23
N ILE A 283 12.78 4.19 -0.08
CA ILE A 283 11.63 3.28 -0.05
C ILE A 283 10.71 3.60 1.13
N GLU A 284 11.25 3.85 2.32
CA GLU A 284 10.46 4.26 3.48
C GLU A 284 9.70 5.56 3.23
N THR A 285 10.24 6.48 2.42
CA THR A 285 9.56 7.72 2.04
C THR A 285 8.37 7.42 1.13
N ILE A 286 8.53 6.52 0.16
CA ILE A 286 7.45 6.05 -0.72
C ILE A 286 6.37 5.31 0.09
N VAL A 287 6.78 4.45 1.03
CA VAL A 287 5.85 3.72 1.90
C VAL A 287 5.11 4.67 2.84
N LYS A 288 5.82 5.63 3.46
CA LYS A 288 5.18 6.67 4.26
C LYS A 288 4.16 7.41 3.41
N PHE A 289 4.51 7.73 2.17
CA PHE A 289 3.58 8.35 1.21
C PHE A 289 2.33 7.49 0.98
N ALA A 290 2.50 6.20 0.70
CA ALA A 290 1.40 5.24 0.56
C ALA A 290 0.51 5.16 1.81
N PHE A 291 1.09 5.37 3.00
CA PHE A 291 0.41 5.26 4.30
C PHE A 291 -0.09 6.59 4.88
N LEU A 292 -0.04 7.72 4.14
CA LEU A 292 -0.31 9.05 4.73
C LEU A 292 -1.74 9.23 5.31
N LYS A 293 -2.74 8.42 4.89
CA LYS A 293 -4.04 8.28 5.59
C LYS A 293 -4.25 6.94 6.30
N HIS A 294 -3.26 6.04 6.22
CA HIS A 294 -3.27 4.75 6.89
C HIS A 294 -2.21 4.70 8.01
N LEU A 295 -2.24 5.69 8.92
CA LEU A 295 -1.29 5.81 10.05
C LEU A 295 -1.33 4.62 11.01
N HIS A 296 -2.38 3.81 10.92
CA HIS A 296 -2.59 2.57 11.65
C HIS A 296 -1.78 1.39 11.09
N LEU A 297 -1.02 1.61 10.03
CA LEU A 297 -0.14 0.63 9.41
C LEU A 297 1.34 0.90 9.69
N SER A 298 2.11 -0.17 9.65
CA SER A 298 3.56 -0.12 9.61
C SER A 298 4.12 -0.94 8.47
N CYS A 299 5.42 -0.74 8.22
CA CYS A 299 6.13 -1.47 7.20
C CYS A 299 7.53 -1.81 7.69
N THR A 300 7.94 -3.02 7.35
CA THR A 300 9.25 -3.59 7.64
C THR A 300 9.92 -3.99 6.32
N LEU A 301 11.12 -3.47 6.07
CA LEU A 301 11.88 -3.76 4.86
C LEU A 301 12.96 -4.81 5.14
N PHE A 302 13.08 -5.82 4.28
CA PHE A 302 14.21 -6.75 4.26
C PHE A 302 14.83 -6.83 2.88
N LYS A 303 16.17 -6.93 2.82
CA LYS A 303 16.84 -7.31 1.58
C LYS A 303 16.57 -8.78 1.30
N SER A 304 16.40 -9.11 0.02
CA SER A 304 16.12 -10.46 -0.43
C SER A 304 17.13 -11.50 0.10
N SER A 305 18.43 -11.22 0.00
CA SER A 305 19.46 -12.15 0.50
C SER A 305 19.33 -12.43 2.00
N PHE A 306 19.08 -11.39 2.80
CA PHE A 306 18.84 -11.52 4.23
C PHE A 306 17.57 -12.31 4.52
N PHE A 307 16.45 -11.96 3.87
CA PHE A 307 15.18 -12.64 4.02
C PHE A 307 15.30 -14.14 3.76
N HIS A 308 15.83 -14.53 2.59
CA HIS A 308 15.97 -15.94 2.24
C HIS A 308 16.91 -16.70 3.17
N LYS A 309 18.00 -16.06 3.61
CA LYS A 309 18.88 -16.64 4.62
C LYS A 309 18.11 -16.95 5.90
N MET A 310 17.39 -15.97 6.45
CA MET A 310 16.69 -16.13 7.72
C MET A 310 15.57 -17.18 7.65
N VAL A 311 14.84 -17.25 6.54
CA VAL A 311 13.85 -18.31 6.31
C VAL A 311 14.53 -19.68 6.21
N SER A 312 15.62 -19.80 5.46
CA SER A 312 16.36 -21.06 5.30
C SER A 312 17.06 -21.55 6.58
N GLU A 313 17.30 -20.66 7.53
CA GLU A 313 17.86 -21.00 8.86
C GLU A 313 16.77 -21.33 9.90
N GLY A 314 15.49 -21.26 9.52
CA GLY A 314 14.36 -21.45 10.43
C GLY A 314 14.36 -20.44 11.57
N HIS A 315 14.42 -19.16 11.22
CA HIS A 315 14.34 -18.10 12.19
C HIS A 315 12.89 -17.89 12.68
N ILE A 316 12.68 -17.92 14.00
CA ILE A 316 11.35 -17.87 14.66
C ILE A 316 10.44 -16.81 14.05
N TYR A 317 10.91 -15.55 13.99
CA TYR A 317 10.12 -14.47 13.39
C TYR A 317 9.68 -14.79 11.96
N PHE A 318 10.60 -15.09 11.05
CA PHE A 318 10.28 -15.32 9.64
C PHE A 318 9.44 -16.58 9.41
N SER A 319 9.71 -17.66 10.17
CA SER A 319 8.94 -18.90 10.09
C SER A 319 7.48 -18.72 10.54
N MET A 320 7.19 -17.76 11.41
CA MET A 320 5.80 -17.44 11.75
C MET A 320 5.22 -16.35 10.86
N ALA A 321 6.02 -15.34 10.53
CA ALA A 321 5.62 -14.13 9.84
C ALA A 321 5.36 -14.32 8.34
N CYS A 322 6.14 -15.19 7.69
CA CYS A 322 6.25 -15.25 6.23
C CYS A 322 5.81 -16.63 5.74
N ASN A 323 4.50 -16.82 5.65
CA ASN A 323 3.86 -18.06 5.21
C ASN A 323 2.83 -17.76 4.10
N ALA A 324 2.25 -18.81 3.51
CA ALA A 324 1.30 -18.66 2.40
C ALA A 324 0.03 -17.88 2.81
N GLU A 325 -0.32 -17.94 4.09
CA GLU A 325 -1.45 -17.21 4.64
C GLU A 325 -1.17 -15.70 4.71
N SER A 326 -0.01 -15.28 5.20
CA SER A 326 0.33 -13.85 5.29
C SER A 326 0.75 -13.22 3.97
N LEU A 327 0.93 -13.98 2.89
CA LEU A 327 1.38 -13.47 1.59
C LEU A 327 0.26 -12.68 0.88
N VAL A 328 0.54 -11.40 0.56
CA VAL A 328 -0.41 -10.50 -0.13
C VAL A 328 0.09 -10.01 -1.49
N TYR A 329 1.38 -10.21 -1.80
CA TYR A 329 1.97 -9.98 -3.13
C TYR A 329 3.23 -10.85 -3.35
N ASP A 330 3.47 -11.27 -4.58
CA ASP A 330 4.57 -12.13 -5.04
C ASP A 330 4.77 -11.86 -6.54
N ASP A 331 5.96 -11.42 -6.92
CA ASP A 331 6.31 -11.18 -8.32
C ASP A 331 6.57 -12.49 -9.10
N GLY A 332 6.61 -13.63 -8.41
CA GLY A 332 6.91 -14.94 -9.00
C GLY A 332 8.38 -15.13 -9.39
N SER A 333 9.26 -14.17 -9.12
CA SER A 333 10.68 -14.22 -9.50
C SER A 333 11.46 -15.30 -8.75
N LYS A 334 10.99 -15.66 -7.54
CA LYS A 334 11.57 -16.70 -6.69
C LYS A 334 10.48 -17.56 -6.06
N PRO A 335 10.70 -18.88 -5.93
CA PRO A 335 9.74 -19.74 -5.28
C PRO A 335 9.50 -19.30 -3.83
N LEU A 336 8.28 -19.55 -3.35
CA LEU A 336 7.97 -19.38 -1.93
C LEU A 336 8.97 -20.20 -1.12
N PRO A 337 9.65 -19.60 -0.15
CA PRO A 337 10.65 -20.32 0.61
C PRO A 337 9.95 -21.42 1.41
N ALA A 338 10.45 -22.66 1.28
CA ALA A 338 9.95 -23.77 2.08
C ALA A 338 10.15 -23.43 3.57
N LEU A 339 9.05 -23.45 4.33
CA LEU A 339 9.07 -23.12 5.75
C LEU A 339 10.02 -24.07 6.47
N ARG A 340 11.21 -23.58 6.84
CA ARG A 340 12.11 -24.35 7.68
C ARG A 340 11.83 -24.00 9.12
N LEU A 341 11.67 -25.03 9.93
CA LEU A 341 11.56 -24.91 11.37
C LEU A 341 12.86 -25.39 12.00
N ASP A 342 13.40 -24.58 12.89
CA ASP A 342 14.57 -24.93 13.68
C ASP A 342 14.12 -25.46 15.04
N SER A 343 14.08 -26.78 15.17
CA SER A 343 13.64 -27.50 16.37
C SER A 343 14.74 -27.69 17.41
N ARG A 344 15.92 -27.09 17.21
CA ARG A 344 17.04 -27.21 18.18
C ARG A 344 16.69 -26.51 19.48
N THR A 345 16.55 -27.29 20.55
CA THR A 345 16.22 -26.82 21.90
C THR A 345 17.15 -25.71 22.39
N GLU A 346 18.44 -25.76 22.05
CA GLU A 346 19.42 -24.73 22.43
C GLU A 346 19.06 -23.33 21.89
N LYS A 347 18.52 -23.24 20.67
CA LYS A 347 18.15 -21.96 20.05
C LYS A 347 16.87 -21.40 20.68
N ILE A 348 15.89 -22.27 20.90
CA ILE A 348 14.62 -21.93 21.58
C ILE A 348 14.93 -21.41 22.99
N GLU A 349 15.73 -22.14 23.76
CA GLU A 349 16.09 -21.75 25.13
C GLU A 349 16.92 -20.46 25.16
N LYS A 350 17.83 -20.27 24.19
CA LYS A 350 18.57 -19.01 24.06
C LYS A 350 17.63 -17.82 23.82
N THR A 351 16.62 -17.95 22.95
CA THR A 351 15.62 -16.89 22.73
C THR A 351 14.85 -16.57 24.02
N ARG A 352 14.46 -17.59 24.81
CA ARG A 352 13.82 -17.42 26.13
C ARG A 352 14.74 -16.71 27.12
N GLN A 353 16.01 -17.10 27.17
CA GLN A 353 17.00 -16.49 28.05
C GLN A 353 17.29 -15.03 27.69
N ASP A 354 17.43 -14.72 26.40
CA ASP A 354 17.68 -13.37 25.91
C ASP A 354 16.53 -12.41 26.28
N PHE A 355 15.27 -12.86 26.10
CA PHE A 355 14.09 -12.10 26.51
C PHE A 355 14.04 -11.91 28.04
N SER A 356 14.15 -13.01 28.80
CA SER A 356 14.06 -12.99 30.27
C SER A 356 15.13 -12.08 30.89
N THR A 357 16.36 -12.13 30.38
CA THR A 357 17.45 -11.26 30.83
C THR A 357 17.15 -9.80 30.55
N GLY A 358 16.66 -9.47 29.36
CA GLY A 358 16.30 -8.11 28.97
C GLY A 358 15.15 -7.55 29.80
N LEU A 359 14.07 -8.32 29.97
CA LEU A 359 12.91 -7.90 30.75
C LEU A 359 13.21 -7.79 32.24
N THR A 360 14.04 -8.68 32.80
CA THR A 360 14.49 -8.58 34.20
C THR A 360 15.23 -7.26 34.44
N LYS A 361 16.06 -6.84 33.47
CA LYS A 361 16.72 -5.54 33.51
C LYS A 361 15.69 -4.40 33.49
N ALA A 362 14.71 -4.43 32.60
CA ALA A 362 13.64 -3.44 32.55
C ALA A 362 12.85 -3.34 33.88
N LYS A 363 12.46 -4.48 34.47
CA LYS A 363 11.78 -4.56 35.77
C LYS A 363 12.64 -3.98 36.93
N THR A 364 13.96 -4.10 36.84
CA THR A 364 14.89 -3.47 37.79
C THR A 364 14.83 -1.94 37.70
N PHE A 365 14.81 -1.38 36.48
CA PHE A 365 14.65 0.06 36.26
C PHE A 365 13.28 0.56 36.74
N TYR A 366 12.21 -0.22 36.52
CA TYR A 366 10.88 0.09 37.02
C TYR A 366 10.85 0.18 38.56
N THR A 367 11.47 -0.80 39.23
CA THR A 367 11.57 -0.81 40.71
C THR A 367 12.40 0.38 41.22
N ALA A 368 13.48 0.71 40.51
CA ALA A 368 14.28 1.89 40.84
C ALA A 368 13.47 3.19 40.68
N ALA A 369 12.68 3.31 39.61
CA ALA A 369 11.76 4.45 39.41
C ALA A 369 10.79 4.59 40.59
N GLN A 370 10.18 3.48 41.05
CA GLN A 370 9.26 3.50 42.20
C GLN A 370 9.93 4.05 43.47
N THR A 371 11.21 3.75 43.67
CA THR A 371 11.98 4.23 44.83
C THR A 371 12.11 5.76 44.82
N TYR A 372 12.37 6.37 43.65
CA TYR A 372 12.53 7.83 43.52
C TYR A 372 11.21 8.59 43.31
N ARG A 373 10.07 7.90 43.18
CA ARG A 373 8.76 8.49 42.84
C ARG A 373 8.40 9.72 43.69
N ASN A 374 8.72 9.70 44.99
CA ASN A 374 8.43 10.79 45.91
C ASN A 374 9.61 11.75 46.16
N GLU A 375 10.84 11.28 45.92
CA GLU A 375 12.08 11.99 46.26
C GLU A 375 12.59 12.85 45.10
N ASN A 376 12.54 12.30 43.88
CA ASN A 376 12.99 12.97 42.67
C ASN A 376 12.14 12.50 41.49
N VAL A 377 11.07 13.25 41.24
CA VAL A 377 10.06 12.94 40.21
C VAL A 377 10.69 12.86 38.81
N ILE A 378 11.67 13.72 38.50
CA ILE A 378 12.35 13.73 37.20
C ILE A 378 13.23 12.47 37.03
N LEU A 379 14.00 12.10 38.06
CA LEU A 379 14.77 10.86 38.05
C LEU A 379 13.85 9.62 37.97
N SER A 380 12.74 9.64 38.69
CA SER A 380 11.72 8.59 38.60
C SER A 380 11.19 8.45 37.18
N ALA A 381 10.81 9.56 36.53
CA ALA A 381 10.34 9.54 35.14
C ALA A 381 11.43 9.03 34.17
N PHE A 382 12.68 9.44 34.35
CA PHE A 382 13.82 8.96 33.57
C PHE A 382 14.02 7.44 33.72
N MET A 383 14.00 6.92 34.94
CA MET A 383 14.13 5.48 35.19
C MET A 383 12.95 4.69 34.61
N LEU A 384 11.73 5.25 34.70
CA LEU A 384 10.53 4.66 34.13
C LEU A 384 10.61 4.61 32.60
N HIS A 385 11.12 5.66 31.96
CA HIS A 385 11.41 5.67 30.52
C HIS A 385 12.40 4.57 30.15
N GLN A 386 13.50 4.44 30.90
CA GLN A 386 14.49 3.39 30.66
C GLN A 386 13.90 1.98 30.84
N ALA A 387 12.96 1.80 31.79
CA ALA A 387 12.25 0.54 31.94
C ALA A 387 11.49 0.16 30.65
N ALA A 388 10.66 1.07 30.13
CA ALA A 388 9.91 0.84 28.89
C ALA A 388 10.82 0.67 27.66
N GLU A 389 11.89 1.48 27.53
CA GLU A 389 12.84 1.35 26.42
C GLU A 389 13.50 -0.04 26.41
N LEU A 390 13.99 -0.49 27.56
CA LEU A 390 14.70 -1.75 27.69
C LEU A 390 13.78 -2.96 27.44
N SER A 391 12.52 -2.87 27.86
CA SER A 391 11.54 -3.94 27.71
C SER A 391 11.14 -4.12 26.24
N LEU A 392 10.85 -3.01 25.55
CA LEU A 392 10.53 -3.03 24.11
C LEU A 392 11.69 -3.57 23.28
N ARG A 393 12.93 -3.19 23.64
CA ARG A 393 14.13 -3.72 23.00
C ARG A 393 14.36 -5.20 23.32
N ALA A 394 14.04 -5.66 24.53
CA ALA A 394 14.15 -7.07 24.90
C ALA A 394 13.23 -7.93 24.03
N LEU A 395 11.96 -7.53 23.87
CA LEU A 395 10.98 -8.24 23.04
C LEU A 395 11.41 -8.29 21.56
N ASN A 396 11.76 -7.14 20.98
CA ASN A 396 12.16 -7.08 19.58
C ASN A 396 13.42 -7.89 19.31
N ARG A 397 14.44 -7.75 20.16
CA ARG A 397 15.73 -8.41 19.96
C ARG A 397 15.64 -9.91 20.10
N SER A 398 14.86 -10.42 21.06
CA SER A 398 14.73 -11.86 21.29
C SER A 398 14.01 -12.57 20.13
N LEU A 399 12.92 -12.00 19.63
CA LEU A 399 12.11 -12.61 18.57
C LEU A 399 12.63 -12.34 17.16
N THR A 400 13.13 -11.13 16.88
CA THR A 400 13.49 -10.70 15.52
C THR A 400 14.99 -10.70 15.25
N THR A 401 15.83 -10.80 16.30
CA THR A 401 17.29 -10.56 16.27
C THR A 401 17.70 -9.15 15.81
N GLN A 402 16.74 -8.26 15.58
CA GLN A 402 16.97 -6.87 15.22
C GLN A 402 16.87 -5.97 16.45
N ASP A 403 17.64 -4.89 16.43
CA ASP A 403 17.62 -3.85 17.45
C ASP A 403 17.58 -2.50 16.77
N LYS A 404 16.75 -1.60 17.29
CA LYS A 404 16.66 -0.22 16.81
C LYS A 404 17.39 0.66 17.82
N THR A 405 18.56 1.17 17.44
CA THR A 405 19.36 2.05 18.29
C THR A 405 18.73 3.45 18.36
N THR A 406 17.69 3.57 19.17
CA THR A 406 16.98 4.83 19.45
C THR A 406 16.55 4.85 20.90
N HIS A 407 16.41 6.05 21.44
CA HIS A 407 15.80 6.28 22.75
C HIS A 407 14.32 6.66 22.64
N SER A 408 13.80 6.85 21.42
CA SER A 408 12.40 7.20 21.23
C SER A 408 11.49 5.99 21.46
N ILE A 409 10.64 6.10 22.47
CA ILE A 409 9.57 5.15 22.77
C ILE A 409 8.60 5.03 21.58
N LYS A 410 8.19 6.15 20.96
CA LYS A 410 7.37 6.16 19.74
C LYS A 410 8.02 5.32 18.62
N ALA A 411 9.31 5.51 18.40
CA ALA A 411 10.04 4.78 17.37
C ALA A 411 10.19 3.27 17.67
N LEU A 412 10.27 2.89 18.94
CA LEU A 412 10.31 1.50 19.42
C LEU A 412 8.94 0.83 19.37
N LEU A 413 7.87 1.52 19.79
CA LEU A 413 6.50 1.03 19.67
C LEU A 413 6.15 0.75 18.20
N LYS A 414 6.46 1.70 17.30
CA LYS A 414 6.29 1.50 15.84
C LYS A 414 7.10 0.31 15.33
N PHE A 415 8.30 0.08 15.86
CA PHE A 415 9.11 -1.08 15.47
C PHE A 415 8.48 -2.39 15.96
N THR A 416 7.80 -2.36 17.10
CA THR A 416 7.17 -3.53 17.74
C THR A 416 5.84 -3.94 17.08
N LEU A 417 5.25 -3.09 16.22
CA LEU A 417 4.03 -3.41 15.46
C LEU A 417 4.16 -4.70 14.62
N ARG A 418 5.38 -5.06 14.24
CA ARG A 418 5.70 -6.34 13.58
C ARG A 418 5.46 -7.58 14.45
N LEU A 419 5.39 -7.41 15.77
CA LEU A 419 5.18 -8.48 16.74
C LEU A 419 3.78 -8.43 17.36
N THR A 420 3.29 -7.23 17.67
CA THR A 420 1.96 -7.01 18.23
C THR A 420 1.53 -5.55 18.05
N THR A 421 0.22 -5.35 17.88
CA THR A 421 -0.40 -4.03 17.75
C THR A 421 -0.96 -3.53 19.09
N GLU A 422 -0.96 -4.34 20.16
CA GLU A 422 -1.50 -4.01 21.48
C GLU A 422 -0.64 -2.98 22.23
N LEU A 423 0.68 -3.12 22.17
CA LEU A 423 1.61 -2.21 22.86
C LEU A 423 1.50 -0.77 22.37
N SER A 424 1.27 -0.58 21.06
CA SER A 424 1.05 0.76 20.51
C SER A 424 -0.27 1.35 21.00
N LEU A 425 -1.35 0.57 21.01
CA LEU A 425 -2.66 1.05 21.49
C LEU A 425 -2.67 1.38 22.98
N LEU A 426 -1.88 0.65 23.79
CA LEU A 426 -1.75 0.93 25.21
C LEU A 426 -1.17 2.33 25.46
N MET A 427 -0.19 2.72 24.64
CA MET A 427 0.55 3.96 24.84
C MET A 427 -0.06 5.14 24.08
N ASP A 428 -0.69 4.87 22.94
CA ASP A 428 -1.31 5.84 22.04
C ASP A 428 -2.47 5.23 21.27
N ASN A 429 -3.69 5.46 21.75
CA ASN A 429 -4.93 5.07 21.05
C ASN A 429 -5.45 6.16 20.09
N GLY A 430 -4.68 7.22 19.86
CA GLY A 430 -5.07 8.37 19.03
C GLY A 430 -5.82 9.48 19.78
N SER A 431 -5.98 9.37 21.11
CA SER A 431 -6.52 10.46 21.92
C SER A 431 -5.47 11.56 22.16
N ALA A 432 -5.92 12.81 22.21
CA ALA A 432 -5.04 13.96 22.50
C ALA A 432 -4.32 13.84 23.86
N GLU A 433 -4.94 13.14 24.81
CA GLU A 433 -4.36 12.90 26.13
C GLU A 433 -3.22 11.87 26.08
N ASP A 434 -3.37 10.81 25.30
CA ASP A 434 -2.28 9.85 25.10
C ASP A 434 -1.10 10.48 24.38
N GLU A 435 -1.37 11.29 23.35
CA GLU A 435 -0.31 12.03 22.64
C GLU A 435 0.44 12.97 23.59
N ARG A 436 -0.28 13.66 24.48
CA ARG A 436 0.31 14.52 25.53
C ARG A 436 1.18 13.72 26.48
N LEU A 437 0.66 12.62 27.03
CA LEU A 437 1.39 11.76 27.98
C LEU A 437 2.64 11.14 27.35
N LEU A 438 2.53 10.65 26.12
CA LEU A 438 3.66 10.05 25.40
C LEU A 438 4.75 11.09 25.09
N THR A 439 4.36 12.34 24.79
CA THR A 439 5.30 13.46 24.60
C THR A 439 6.04 13.80 25.91
N ILE A 440 5.32 13.82 27.04
CA ILE A 440 5.93 14.00 28.36
C ILE A 440 6.87 12.85 28.70
N PHE A 441 6.50 11.62 28.33
CA PHE A 441 7.32 10.45 28.61
C PHE A 441 8.63 10.47 27.81
N GLU A 442 8.57 10.74 26.51
CA GLU A 442 9.73 10.95 25.62
C GLU A 442 10.68 12.04 26.16
N GLY A 443 10.12 13.14 26.66
CA GLY A 443 10.89 14.24 27.25
C GLY A 443 11.69 13.86 28.51
N ALA A 444 11.30 12.80 29.23
CA ALA A 444 11.96 12.40 30.47
C ALA A 444 13.44 12.01 30.27
N TYR A 445 13.75 11.43 29.10
CA TYR A 445 15.12 11.03 28.76
C TYR A 445 16.05 12.24 28.63
N LEU A 446 15.69 13.20 27.78
CA LEU A 446 16.49 14.41 27.54
C LEU A 446 16.50 15.34 28.76
N GLY A 447 15.33 15.49 29.40
CA GLY A 447 15.14 16.34 30.57
C GLY A 447 16.11 16.03 31.70
N TYR A 448 16.29 14.74 32.04
CA TYR A 448 17.23 14.35 33.08
C TYR A 448 18.70 14.44 32.64
N ARG A 449 19.03 14.09 31.38
CA ARG A 449 20.43 14.04 30.91
C ARG A 449 21.01 15.41 30.60
N TYR A 450 20.21 16.31 30.05
CA TYR A 450 20.68 17.61 29.53
C TYR A 450 20.19 18.81 30.35
N HIS A 451 19.48 18.57 31.46
CA HIS A 451 18.93 19.62 32.32
C HIS A 451 18.04 20.61 31.55
N GLU A 452 17.30 20.10 30.56
CA GLU A 452 16.30 20.89 29.86
C GLU A 452 15.17 21.30 30.82
N LYS A 453 14.35 22.28 30.42
CA LYS A 453 13.14 22.66 31.17
C LYS A 453 12.09 21.55 31.04
N TYR A 454 12.34 20.42 31.70
CA TYR A 454 11.43 19.28 31.78
C TYR A 454 10.66 19.33 33.09
N THR A 455 9.35 19.20 32.99
CA THR A 455 8.45 19.12 34.13
C THR A 455 7.43 18.02 33.87
N ILE A 456 7.13 17.26 34.89
CA ILE A 456 6.08 16.24 34.87
C ILE A 456 5.28 16.33 36.16
N GLU A 457 3.96 16.24 36.04
CA GLU A 457 3.08 16.22 37.19
C GLU A 457 3.06 14.83 37.83
N ARG A 458 2.82 14.75 39.15
CA ARG A 458 2.74 13.45 39.83
C ARG A 458 1.60 12.58 39.28
N ALA A 459 0.47 13.19 38.92
CA ALA A 459 -0.65 12.47 38.32
C ALA A 459 -0.25 11.81 36.99
N ASP A 460 0.44 12.54 36.12
CA ASP A 460 0.97 12.00 34.86
C ASP A 460 1.98 10.88 35.08
N LEU A 461 2.90 11.07 36.03
CA LEU A 461 3.88 10.03 36.39
C LEU A 461 3.19 8.76 36.89
N ASP A 462 2.12 8.90 37.66
CA ASP A 462 1.36 7.76 38.19
C ASP A 462 0.65 6.99 37.07
N ILE A 463 0.06 7.69 36.10
CA ILE A 463 -0.53 7.07 34.90
C ILE A 463 0.55 6.33 34.10
N LEU A 464 1.73 6.93 33.93
CA LEU A 464 2.84 6.28 33.23
C LEU A 464 3.35 5.03 33.96
N PHE A 465 3.35 5.02 35.30
CA PHE A 465 3.69 3.81 36.06
C PHE A 465 2.75 2.66 35.74
N ASP A 466 1.44 2.92 35.74
CA ASP A 466 0.44 1.91 35.42
C ASP A 466 0.60 1.42 33.98
N ARG A 467 0.82 2.33 33.01
CA ARG A 467 1.08 1.96 31.60
C ARG A 467 2.32 1.12 31.43
N VAL A 468 3.45 1.48 32.05
CA VAL A 468 4.69 0.68 31.89
C VAL A 468 4.57 -0.68 32.57
N LYS A 469 3.81 -0.78 33.66
CA LYS A 469 3.51 -2.06 34.29
C LYS A 469 2.70 -2.96 33.37
N GLU A 470 1.66 -2.41 32.73
CA GLU A 470 0.83 -3.12 31.76
C GLU A 470 1.63 -3.48 30.50
N LEU A 471 2.49 -2.57 30.03
CA LEU A 471 3.41 -2.80 28.91
C LEU A 471 4.29 -4.02 29.15
N HIS A 472 4.89 -4.17 30.34
CA HIS A 472 5.67 -5.37 30.67
C HIS A 472 4.82 -6.64 30.65
N ALA A 473 3.56 -6.59 31.08
CA ALA A 473 2.68 -7.76 31.09
C ALA A 473 2.30 -8.19 29.67
N ILE A 474 1.92 -7.23 28.80
CA ILE A 474 1.60 -7.48 27.39
C ILE A 474 2.84 -8.01 26.65
N GLU A 475 4.04 -7.51 26.95
CA GLU A 475 5.28 -8.04 26.37
C GLU A 475 5.56 -9.50 26.77
N GLU A 476 5.34 -9.86 28.04
CA GLU A 476 5.47 -11.25 28.51
C GLU A 476 4.48 -12.17 27.80
N GLU A 477 3.23 -11.75 27.70
CA GLU A 477 2.18 -12.51 27.00
C GLU A 477 2.46 -12.63 25.51
N THR A 478 2.83 -11.53 24.85
CA THR A 478 3.21 -11.53 23.42
C THR A 478 4.36 -12.50 23.18
N PHE A 479 5.42 -12.43 24.00
CA PHE A 479 6.56 -13.34 23.86
C PHE A 479 6.15 -14.80 24.05
N ALA A 480 5.36 -15.11 25.07
CA ALA A 480 4.87 -16.46 25.32
C ALA A 480 4.05 -16.98 24.14
N ASN A 481 3.11 -16.19 23.63
CA ASN A 481 2.27 -16.54 22.48
C ASN A 481 3.09 -16.83 21.22
N TRP A 482 4.12 -16.02 20.94
CA TRP A 482 5.03 -16.28 19.82
C TRP A 482 5.78 -17.60 19.98
N MET A 483 6.33 -17.87 21.17
CA MET A 483 7.06 -19.10 21.43
C MET A 483 6.16 -20.34 21.37
N ASP A 484 4.97 -20.28 21.98
CA ASP A 484 4.02 -21.39 21.99
C ASP A 484 3.52 -21.71 20.59
N ASN A 485 3.23 -20.70 19.76
CA ASN A 485 2.83 -20.90 18.36
C ASN A 485 3.97 -21.50 17.53
N TYR A 486 5.21 -21.04 17.74
CA TYR A 486 6.38 -21.60 17.05
C TYR A 486 6.61 -23.07 17.43
N GLU A 487 6.48 -23.42 18.72
CA GLU A 487 6.60 -24.81 19.19
C GLU A 487 5.46 -25.69 18.67
N ARG A 488 4.23 -25.19 18.61
CA ARG A 488 3.11 -25.90 17.95
C ARG A 488 3.40 -26.17 16.48
N LEU A 489 3.90 -25.18 15.74
CA LEU A 489 4.28 -25.36 14.34
C LEU A 489 5.36 -26.44 14.17
N ILE A 490 6.35 -26.48 15.07
CA ILE A 490 7.38 -27.54 15.07
C ILE A 490 6.76 -28.91 15.27
N ASN A 491 5.87 -29.05 16.25
CA ASN A 491 5.25 -30.33 16.57
C ASN A 491 4.37 -30.84 15.43
N THR A 492 3.52 -29.99 14.85
CA THR A 492 2.68 -30.37 13.70
C THR A 492 3.53 -30.82 12.51
N ALA A 493 4.63 -30.13 12.22
CA ALA A 493 5.52 -30.50 11.12
C ALA A 493 6.29 -31.81 11.38
N GLN A 494 6.44 -32.23 12.63
CA GLN A 494 7.03 -33.52 13.01
C GLN A 494 6.02 -34.66 12.95
N ASP A 495 4.74 -34.40 13.22
CA ASP A 495 3.66 -35.38 13.14
C ASP A 495 3.23 -35.71 11.69
N GLU A 496 3.51 -34.80 10.75
CA GLU A 496 3.25 -34.97 9.31
C GLU A 496 4.39 -35.67 8.54
N GLN A 497 5.52 -35.96 9.20
CA GLN A 497 6.66 -36.72 8.65
C GLN A 497 6.64 -38.18 9.11
#